data_AF-X1RSN8-F1
#
_entry.id   AF-X1RSN8-F1
#
_cell.length_a   1.000
_cell.length_b   1.000
_cell.length_c   1.000
_cell.angle_alpha   90.00
_cell.angle_beta   90.00
_cell.angle_gamma   90.00
#
_symmetry.space_group_name_H-M   'P 1'
#
loop_
_entity.id
_entity.type
_entity.pdbx_description
1 polymer ?
#
loop_
_entity_poly.entity_id
_entity_poly.type
_entity_poly.pdbx_seq_one_letter_code
_entity_poly.pdbx_strand_id
1 'polypeptide(L)'
;DEVRLLGGECFRIKHLQIAYKKGGEIPERLRGVAIIHNNMKITSINIEGVSLDITNDIYGFVEFDENLDRELRKSYNQKPNHYDLKWQRAIPKMIKNYVQEELRKFSYEKLKIGIDPRERKKQIRATAELDALRNLSKYANELGLFGRKGGPVKPPPPLPPPPNKQVGVMLYNFNFPEPERAPRVNWGETIKDFEVVIFNKTGDTLRGQLRIFMVLGDKEITT
;
A
#
# COMPACT_ATOMS: atom_id res chain seq x y z
N ASP A 1 8.45 15.97 -13.98
CA ASP A 1 8.12 15.15 -12.80
C ASP A 1 8.83 13.81 -12.82
N GLU A 2 9.05 13.24 -11.64
CA GLU A 2 9.60 11.89 -11.46
C GLU A 2 8.54 10.98 -10.83
N VAL A 3 8.46 9.74 -11.29
CA VAL A 3 7.57 8.71 -10.75
C VAL A 3 8.43 7.55 -10.27
N ARG A 4 8.14 7.05 -9.07
CA ARG A 4 8.92 5.99 -8.43
C ARG A 4 8.13 4.70 -8.35
N LEU A 5 8.79 3.59 -8.71
CA LEU A 5 8.29 2.26 -8.40
C LEU A 5 8.58 1.89 -6.94
N LEU A 6 7.80 0.94 -6.43
CA LEU A 6 8.02 0.36 -5.08
C LEU A 6 9.42 -0.27 -4.93
N GLY A 7 10.05 -0.69 -6.03
CA GLY A 7 11.41 -1.21 -6.05
C GLY A 7 12.52 -0.16 -6.03
N GLY A 8 12.20 1.13 -5.92
CA GLY A 8 13.18 2.22 -5.88
C GLY A 8 13.59 2.79 -7.24
N GLU A 9 13.23 2.13 -8.34
CA GLU A 9 13.44 2.65 -9.69
C GLU A 9 12.66 3.96 -9.90
N CYS A 10 13.35 4.97 -10.42
CA CYS A 10 12.79 6.29 -10.70
C CYS A 10 12.74 6.50 -12.20
N PHE A 11 11.58 6.91 -12.72
CA PHE A 11 11.35 7.22 -14.12
C PHE A 11 10.92 8.67 -14.27
N ARG A 12 11.35 9.33 -15.34
CA ARG A 12 11.02 10.73 -15.58
C ARG A 12 9.88 10.87 -16.59
N ILE A 13 8.90 11.69 -16.24
CA ILE A 13 7.87 12.16 -17.18
C ILE A 13 8.45 13.36 -17.93
N LYS A 14 8.49 13.24 -19.26
CA LYS A 14 9.05 14.26 -20.14
C LYS A 14 8.08 15.42 -20.28
N HIS A 15 6.85 15.12 -20.68
CA HIS A 15 5.78 16.12 -20.82
C HIS A 15 4.46 15.55 -20.36
N LEU A 16 3.66 16.38 -19.69
CA LEU A 16 2.26 16.12 -19.40
C LEU A 16 1.48 17.39 -19.70
N GLN A 17 0.46 17.27 -20.54
CA GLN A 17 -0.45 18.36 -20.83
C GLN A 17 -1.89 17.87 -20.69
N ILE A 18 -2.68 18.62 -19.91
CA ILE A 18 -4.10 18.36 -19.67
C ILE A 18 -4.84 19.65 -19.96
N ALA A 19 -5.90 19.55 -20.76
CA ALA A 19 -6.74 20.66 -21.14
C ALA A 19 -8.22 20.28 -21.00
N TYR A 20 -9.04 21.31 -20.83
CA TYR A 20 -10.48 21.20 -20.71
C TYR A 20 -11.15 22.16 -21.68
N LYS A 21 -12.10 21.66 -22.49
CA LYS A 21 -12.86 22.46 -23.44
C LYS A 21 -14.33 22.42 -23.08
N LYS A 22 -14.80 23.42 -22.35
CA LYS A 22 -16.20 23.52 -21.94
C LYS A 22 -17.14 23.61 -23.15
N GLY A 23 -18.08 22.68 -23.27
CA GLY A 23 -19.19 22.77 -24.23
C GLY A 23 -18.76 22.65 -25.70
N GLY A 24 -17.59 22.06 -25.95
CA GLY A 24 -17.13 21.76 -27.30
C GLY A 24 -17.03 20.27 -27.48
N GLU A 25 -17.58 19.74 -28.58
CA GLU A 25 -17.51 18.32 -28.85
C GLU A 25 -16.07 17.91 -29.17
N ILE A 26 -15.44 17.18 -28.26
CA ILE A 26 -14.13 16.56 -28.47
C ILE A 26 -14.36 15.23 -29.19
N PRO A 27 -13.71 14.99 -30.35
CA PRO A 27 -13.76 13.70 -31.01
C PRO A 27 -13.40 12.58 -30.04
N GLU A 28 -14.15 11.49 -30.03
CA GLU A 28 -13.98 10.38 -29.08
C GLU A 28 -12.52 9.90 -28.98
N ARG A 29 -11.84 9.83 -30.13
CA ARG A 29 -10.42 9.46 -30.22
C ARG A 29 -9.44 10.40 -29.50
N LEU A 30 -9.84 11.61 -29.13
CA LEU A 30 -9.01 12.61 -28.43
C LEU A 30 -9.38 12.77 -26.96
N ARG A 31 -10.44 12.11 -26.49
CA ARG A 31 -10.88 12.21 -25.09
C ARG A 31 -9.89 11.55 -24.14
N GLY A 32 -9.78 12.11 -22.95
CA GLY A 32 -8.85 11.70 -21.91
C GLY A 32 -7.39 12.08 -22.20
N VAL A 33 -6.49 11.62 -21.34
CA VAL A 33 -5.04 11.84 -21.50
C VAL A 33 -4.46 10.69 -22.30
N ALA A 34 -4.00 10.99 -23.50
CA ALA A 34 -3.35 10.04 -24.38
C ALA A 34 -1.96 9.67 -23.86
N ILE A 35 -1.66 8.38 -23.83
CA ILE A 35 -0.33 7.87 -23.53
C ILE A 35 0.43 7.75 -24.84
N ILE A 36 1.45 8.58 -24.99
CA ILE A 36 2.33 8.61 -26.15
C ILE A 36 3.55 7.76 -25.85
N HIS A 37 3.79 6.79 -26.72
CA HIS A 37 4.94 5.89 -26.69
C HIS A 37 5.47 5.78 -28.11
N ASN A 38 6.78 5.95 -28.31
CA ASN A 38 7.40 5.91 -29.63
C ASN A 38 6.69 6.84 -30.66
N ASN A 39 6.33 8.05 -30.23
CA ASN A 39 5.57 9.04 -31.01
C ASN A 39 4.19 8.56 -31.50
N MET A 40 3.65 7.50 -30.90
CA MET A 40 2.33 6.97 -31.21
C MET A 40 1.44 6.97 -29.98
N LYS A 41 0.17 7.29 -30.18
CA LYS A 41 -0.85 7.07 -29.15
C LYS A 41 -1.09 5.57 -29.00
N ILE A 42 -0.85 5.05 -27.80
CA ILE A 42 -1.26 3.67 -27.44
C ILE A 42 -2.72 3.69 -26.99
N THR A 43 -3.01 4.44 -25.93
CA THR A 43 -4.29 4.38 -25.21
C THR A 43 -4.58 5.71 -24.52
N SER A 44 -5.81 5.91 -24.05
CA SER A 44 -6.23 7.09 -23.29
C SER A 44 -6.62 6.69 -21.86
N ILE A 45 -6.28 7.53 -20.89
CA ILE A 45 -6.81 7.43 -19.53
C ILE A 45 -7.82 8.54 -19.33
N ASN A 46 -9.05 8.13 -19.00
CA ASN A 46 -10.12 9.05 -18.61
C ASN A 46 -10.08 9.30 -17.10
N ILE A 47 -10.61 10.45 -16.69
CA ILE A 47 -10.82 10.73 -15.29
C ILE A 47 -11.98 9.87 -14.75
N GLU A 48 -11.80 9.35 -13.54
CA GLU A 48 -12.80 8.51 -12.86
C GLU A 48 -13.56 9.33 -11.81
N GLY A 49 -14.87 9.05 -11.65
CA GLY A 49 -15.68 9.63 -10.57
C GLY A 49 -16.25 11.03 -10.86
N VAL A 50 -16.36 11.41 -12.13
CA VAL A 50 -16.96 12.68 -12.58
C VAL A 50 -18.03 12.39 -13.64
N SER A 51 -18.91 13.36 -13.90
CA SER A 51 -19.96 13.20 -14.92
C SER A 51 -19.35 12.98 -16.31
N LEU A 52 -20.11 12.32 -17.18
CA LEU A 52 -19.71 12.04 -18.56
C LEU A 52 -19.43 13.31 -19.34
N ASP A 53 -20.20 14.38 -19.11
CA ASP A 53 -20.01 15.69 -19.77
C ASP A 53 -18.60 16.24 -19.51
N ILE A 54 -18.18 16.24 -18.24
CA ILE A 54 -16.84 16.72 -17.86
C ILE A 54 -15.77 15.77 -18.41
N THR A 55 -16.02 14.47 -18.34
CA THR A 55 -15.07 13.45 -18.81
C THR A 55 -14.81 13.57 -20.31
N ASN A 56 -15.85 13.90 -21.08
CA ASN A 56 -15.77 14.07 -22.53
C ASN A 56 -15.12 15.39 -22.95
N ASP A 57 -15.15 16.41 -22.09
CA ASP A 57 -14.55 17.73 -22.32
C ASP A 57 -13.06 17.80 -21.92
N ILE A 58 -12.50 16.71 -21.35
CA ILE A 58 -11.08 16.61 -20.99
C ILE A 58 -10.29 15.90 -22.08
N TYR A 59 -9.13 16.48 -22.43
CA TYR A 59 -8.18 15.91 -23.37
C TYR A 59 -6.75 16.27 -22.97
N GLY A 60 -5.80 15.47 -23.43
CA GLY A 60 -4.39 15.73 -23.13
C GLY A 60 -3.49 14.64 -23.63
N PHE A 61 -2.21 14.73 -23.28
CA PHE A 61 -1.24 13.69 -23.56
C PHE A 61 -0.13 13.65 -22.52
N VAL A 62 0.52 12.50 -22.41
CA VAL A 62 1.72 12.27 -21.61
C VAL A 62 2.80 11.63 -22.48
N GLU A 63 4.01 12.18 -22.40
CA GLU A 63 5.23 11.66 -23.01
C GLU A 63 6.24 11.29 -21.94
N PHE A 64 6.96 10.21 -22.19
CA PHE A 64 7.95 9.67 -21.27
C PHE A 64 9.38 9.95 -21.74
N ASP A 65 10.33 9.82 -20.82
CA ASP A 65 11.74 9.80 -21.18
C ASP A 65 12.14 8.49 -21.89
N GLU A 66 13.32 8.47 -22.51
CA GLU A 66 13.80 7.33 -23.28
C GLU A 66 13.89 6.04 -22.46
N ASN A 67 14.21 6.16 -21.17
CA ASN A 67 14.33 5.02 -20.28
C ASN A 67 12.98 4.36 -20.00
N LEU A 68 11.96 5.15 -19.64
CA LEU A 68 10.62 4.65 -19.40
C LEU A 68 9.98 4.13 -20.70
N ASP A 69 10.24 4.78 -21.84
CA ASP A 69 9.77 4.30 -23.13
C ASP A 69 10.39 2.95 -23.50
N ARG A 70 11.70 2.76 -23.25
CA ARG A 70 12.37 1.46 -23.46
C ARG A 70 11.78 0.37 -22.56
N GLU A 71 11.47 0.68 -21.30
CA GLU A 71 10.81 -0.27 -20.41
C GLU A 71 9.39 -0.62 -20.87
N LEU A 72 8.63 0.38 -21.33
CA LEU A 72 7.29 0.17 -21.88
C LEU A 72 7.30 -0.72 -23.12
N ARG A 73 8.36 -0.70 -23.93
CA ARG A 73 8.50 -1.55 -25.12
C ARG A 73 8.53 -3.05 -24.81
N LYS A 74 8.91 -3.43 -23.59
CA LYS A 74 9.05 -4.84 -23.22
C LYS A 74 7.70 -5.55 -23.27
N SER A 75 7.66 -6.73 -23.88
CA SER A 75 6.44 -7.50 -24.17
C SER A 75 5.61 -7.86 -22.93
N TYR A 76 6.21 -7.87 -21.74
CA TYR A 76 5.49 -8.09 -20.50
C TYR A 76 4.66 -6.88 -20.06
N ASN A 77 4.98 -5.66 -20.52
CA ASN A 77 4.25 -4.42 -20.22
C ASN A 77 3.15 -4.10 -21.24
N GLN A 78 3.26 -4.61 -22.47
CA GLN A 78 2.27 -4.40 -23.54
C GLN A 78 1.38 -5.62 -23.76
N LYS A 79 0.16 -5.40 -24.21
CA LYS A 79 -0.66 -6.46 -24.78
C LYS A 79 -0.09 -6.92 -26.13
N PRO A 80 -0.39 -8.15 -26.60
CA PRO A 80 0.13 -8.65 -27.88
C PRO A 80 -0.18 -7.76 -29.09
N ASN A 81 -1.23 -6.94 -29.01
CA ASN A 81 -1.60 -6.00 -30.06
C ASN A 81 -0.78 -4.70 -30.06
N HIS A 82 0.11 -4.46 -29.08
CA HIS A 82 0.91 -3.23 -28.94
C HIS A 82 0.12 -1.90 -28.86
N TYR A 83 -1.21 -1.94 -28.89
CA TYR A 83 -2.12 -0.80 -28.75
C TYR A 83 -2.72 -0.66 -27.35
N ASP A 84 -2.24 -1.44 -26.38
CA ASP A 84 -2.68 -1.33 -25.00
C ASP A 84 -1.61 -1.83 -24.03
N LEU A 85 -1.70 -1.37 -22.79
CA LEU A 85 -0.79 -1.73 -21.73
C LEU A 85 -1.41 -2.79 -20.82
N LYS A 86 -0.56 -3.66 -20.28
CA LYS A 86 -0.94 -4.60 -19.23
C LYS A 86 -0.98 -3.87 -17.89
N TRP A 87 -2.11 -3.24 -17.60
CA TRP A 87 -2.33 -2.40 -16.40
C TRP A 87 -2.07 -3.07 -15.04
N GLN A 88 -1.98 -4.39 -15.00
CA GLN A 88 -1.64 -5.13 -13.78
C GLN A 88 -0.13 -5.16 -13.49
N ARG A 89 0.70 -4.75 -14.44
CA ARG A 89 2.16 -4.71 -14.30
C ARG A 89 2.61 -3.41 -13.64
N ALA A 90 3.76 -3.48 -12.96
CA ALA A 90 4.26 -2.39 -12.13
C ALA A 90 4.35 -1.05 -12.88
N ILE A 91 4.96 -1.04 -14.08
CA ILE A 91 5.19 0.18 -14.86
C ILE A 91 3.87 0.76 -15.43
N PRO A 92 3.06 0.00 -16.20
CA PRO A 92 1.74 0.47 -16.62
C PRO A 92 0.85 0.94 -15.46
N LYS A 93 0.84 0.21 -14.34
CA LYS A 93 0.06 0.59 -13.15
C LYS A 93 0.54 1.91 -12.55
N MET A 94 1.85 2.08 -12.46
CA MET A 94 2.47 3.32 -11.98
C MET A 94 2.09 4.51 -12.87
N ILE A 95 2.21 4.37 -14.20
CA ILE A 95 1.80 5.41 -15.16
C ILE A 95 0.31 5.73 -15.00
N LYS A 96 -0.54 4.70 -14.93
CA LYS A 96 -1.98 4.88 -14.74
C LYS A 96 -2.28 5.69 -13.50
N ASN A 97 -1.66 5.32 -12.38
CA ASN A 97 -1.85 6.02 -11.10
C ASN A 97 -1.38 7.47 -11.18
N TYR A 98 -0.21 7.73 -11.77
CA TYR A 98 0.32 9.09 -11.94
C TYR A 98 -0.63 9.95 -12.78
N VAL A 99 -1.03 9.49 -13.98
CA VAL A 99 -1.94 10.24 -14.85
C VAL A 99 -3.29 10.49 -14.18
N GLN A 100 -3.83 9.50 -13.46
CA GLN A 100 -5.07 9.68 -12.70
C GLN A 100 -4.93 10.65 -11.53
N GLU A 101 -3.76 10.74 -10.90
CA GLU A 101 -3.52 11.69 -9.83
C GLU A 101 -3.44 13.12 -10.39
N GLU A 102 -2.73 13.31 -11.51
CA GLU A 102 -2.64 14.60 -12.20
C GLU A 102 -3.99 15.05 -12.77
N LEU A 103 -4.78 14.13 -13.35
CA LEU A 103 -6.15 14.41 -13.76
C LEU A 103 -7.02 14.90 -12.60
N ARG A 104 -6.89 14.28 -11.43
CA ARG A 104 -7.65 14.67 -10.24
C ARG A 104 -7.19 16.03 -9.70
N LYS A 105 -5.88 16.30 -9.65
CA LYS A 105 -5.34 17.62 -9.29
C LYS A 105 -5.87 18.69 -10.25
N PHE A 106 -5.82 18.42 -11.55
CA PHE A 106 -6.37 19.30 -12.58
C PHE A 106 -7.87 19.58 -12.35
N SER A 107 -8.67 18.55 -12.10
CA SER A 107 -10.10 18.74 -11.81
C SER A 107 -10.37 19.53 -10.54
N TYR A 108 -9.59 19.32 -9.48
CA TYR A 108 -9.76 20.08 -8.26
C TYR A 108 -9.31 21.53 -8.43
N GLU A 109 -8.13 21.78 -9.00
CA GLU A 109 -7.54 23.11 -9.10
C GLU A 109 -8.19 23.98 -10.19
N LYS A 110 -8.49 23.40 -11.35
CA LYS A 110 -9.00 24.13 -12.52
C LYS A 110 -10.52 24.07 -12.64
N LEU A 111 -11.12 22.92 -12.33
CA LEU A 111 -12.57 22.73 -12.47
C LEU A 111 -13.31 22.92 -11.14
N LYS A 112 -12.60 22.91 -10.00
CA LYS A 112 -13.17 22.93 -8.64
C LYS A 112 -14.10 21.75 -8.36
N ILE A 113 -13.74 20.58 -8.89
CA ILE A 113 -14.54 19.34 -8.80
C ILE A 113 -13.71 18.25 -8.13
N GLY A 114 -14.30 17.56 -7.15
CA GLY A 114 -13.70 16.42 -6.46
C GLY A 114 -13.33 16.71 -5.00
N ILE A 115 -12.64 15.74 -4.40
CA ILE A 115 -12.22 15.73 -2.99
C ILE A 115 -10.85 16.40 -2.86
N ASP A 116 -10.62 17.18 -1.79
CA ASP A 116 -9.33 17.81 -1.51
C ASP A 116 -8.19 16.76 -1.50
N PRO A 117 -7.10 16.97 -2.26
CA PRO A 117 -5.92 16.10 -2.25
C PRO A 117 -5.39 15.79 -0.84
N ARG A 118 -5.52 16.72 0.13
CA ARG A 118 -5.09 16.55 1.52
C ARG A 118 -5.96 15.54 2.27
N GLU A 119 -7.28 15.67 2.15
CA GLU A 119 -8.22 14.73 2.76
C GLU A 119 -8.03 13.32 2.20
N ARG A 120 -7.77 13.21 0.90
CA ARG A 120 -7.49 11.92 0.27
C ARG A 120 -6.20 11.28 0.78
N LYS A 121 -5.11 12.05 0.93
CA LYS A 121 -3.87 11.52 1.55
C LYS A 121 -4.13 11.01 2.95
N LYS A 122 -5.00 11.69 3.72
CA LYS A 122 -5.43 11.24 5.04
C LYS A 122 -6.24 9.93 4.97
N GLN A 123 -7.16 9.80 4.02
CA GLN A 123 -7.93 8.57 3.80
C GLN A 123 -7.04 7.39 3.38
N ILE A 124 -6.11 7.61 2.44
CA ILE A 124 -5.16 6.57 2.00
C ILE A 124 -4.31 6.10 3.18
N ARG A 125 -3.79 7.03 4.00
CA ARG A 125 -3.04 6.68 5.22
C ARG A 125 -3.91 5.87 6.19
N ALA A 126 -5.13 6.32 6.48
CA ALA A 126 -6.03 5.62 7.37
C ALA A 126 -6.36 4.20 6.87
N THR A 127 -6.53 4.02 5.56
CA THR A 127 -6.81 2.71 4.97
C THR A 127 -5.59 1.79 5.05
N ALA A 128 -4.39 2.32 4.75
CA ALA A 128 -3.15 1.58 4.90
C ALA A 128 -2.86 1.19 6.35
N GLU A 129 -3.15 2.07 7.31
CA GLU A 129 -3.07 1.77 8.74
C GLU A 129 -4.04 0.64 9.13
N LEU A 130 -5.29 0.69 8.67
CA LEU A 130 -6.26 -0.38 8.92
C LEU A 130 -5.83 -1.73 8.32
N ASP A 131 -5.30 -1.74 7.11
CA ASP A 131 -4.81 -2.96 6.47
C ASP A 131 -3.56 -3.52 7.18
N ALA A 132 -2.66 -2.63 7.63
CA ALA A 132 -1.51 -3.03 8.44
C ALA A 132 -1.96 -3.64 9.78
N LEU A 133 -2.92 -3.01 10.46
CA LEU A 133 -3.50 -3.54 11.70
C LEU A 133 -4.16 -4.90 11.48
N ARG A 134 -4.95 -5.06 10.41
CA ARG A 134 -5.58 -6.36 10.07
C ARG A 134 -4.54 -7.46 9.87
N ASN A 135 -3.46 -7.18 9.16
CA ASN A 135 -2.38 -8.12 8.94
C ASN A 135 -1.65 -8.47 10.24
N LEU A 136 -1.36 -7.47 11.08
CA LEU A 136 -0.74 -7.68 12.39
C LEU A 136 -1.64 -8.50 13.31
N SER A 137 -2.94 -8.21 13.37
CA SER A 137 -3.91 -9.00 14.14
C SER A 137 -3.99 -10.44 13.64
N LYS A 138 -3.91 -10.68 12.32
CA LYS A 138 -3.84 -12.04 11.77
C LYS A 138 -2.62 -12.80 12.29
N TYR A 139 -1.42 -12.22 12.18
CA TYR A 139 -0.19 -12.87 12.67
C TYR A 139 -0.18 -13.05 14.18
N ALA A 140 -0.65 -12.07 14.94
CA ALA A 140 -0.68 -12.16 16.39
C ALA A 140 -1.73 -13.18 16.89
N ASN A 141 -2.82 -13.42 16.15
CA ASN A 141 -3.72 -14.55 16.39
C ASN A 141 -3.05 -15.89 16.09
N GLU A 142 -2.35 -16.03 14.96
CA GLU A 142 -1.61 -17.26 14.60
C GLU A 142 -0.51 -17.60 15.63
N LEU A 143 0.11 -16.58 16.22
CA LEU A 143 1.15 -16.71 17.24
C LEU A 143 0.60 -16.83 18.67
N GLY A 144 -0.72 -16.75 18.87
CA GLY A 144 -1.33 -16.82 20.21
C GLY A 144 -0.95 -15.65 21.13
N LEU A 145 -0.60 -14.49 20.57
CA LEU A 145 -0.11 -13.34 21.32
C LEU A 145 -1.25 -12.58 22.02
N PHE A 146 -2.51 -12.78 21.65
CA PHE A 146 -3.63 -12.08 22.30
C PHE A 146 -4.18 -12.87 23.48
N GLY A 147 -4.10 -12.28 24.69
CA GLY A 147 -4.92 -12.70 25.82
C GLY A 147 -6.41 -12.50 25.52
N ARG A 148 -7.25 -13.47 25.92
CA ARG A 148 -8.71 -13.37 25.73
C ARG A 148 -9.28 -12.24 26.59
N LYS A 149 -10.22 -11.47 26.02
CA LYS A 149 -10.90 -10.34 26.68
C LYS A 149 -11.40 -10.70 28.08
N GLY A 150 -10.94 -9.92 29.07
CA GLY A 150 -11.68 -9.55 30.28
C GLY A 150 -12.32 -10.67 31.09
N GLY A 151 -11.56 -11.26 32.00
CA GLY A 151 -12.05 -12.05 33.12
C GLY A 151 -10.89 -12.67 33.90
N PRO A 152 -11.06 -13.03 35.19
CA PRO A 152 -10.08 -13.83 35.92
C PRO A 152 -10.15 -15.26 35.36
N VAL A 153 -9.55 -15.46 34.20
CA VAL A 153 -9.49 -16.76 33.53
C VAL A 153 -8.18 -17.38 33.96
N LYS A 154 -8.29 -18.50 34.69
CA LYS A 154 -7.18 -19.42 34.96
C LYS A 154 -6.39 -19.60 33.66
N PRO A 155 -5.07 -19.32 33.64
CA PRO A 155 -4.31 -19.33 32.40
C PRO A 155 -4.55 -20.66 31.67
N PRO A 156 -4.93 -20.65 30.37
CA PRO A 156 -5.05 -21.88 29.63
C PRO A 156 -3.69 -22.60 29.68
N PRO A 157 -3.66 -23.94 29.72
CA PRO A 157 -2.41 -24.67 29.72
C PRO A 157 -1.57 -24.21 28.52
N PRO A 158 -0.25 -24.02 28.71
CA PRO A 158 0.64 -23.52 27.66
C PRO A 158 0.41 -24.30 26.37
N LEU A 159 0.20 -23.58 25.26
CA LEU A 159 0.06 -24.19 23.95
C LEU A 159 1.23 -25.16 23.74
N PRO A 160 0.98 -26.42 23.35
CA PRO A 160 2.06 -27.36 23.15
C PRO A 160 3.03 -26.80 22.11
N PRO A 161 4.35 -26.92 22.36
CA PRO A 161 5.36 -26.37 21.46
C PRO A 161 5.15 -26.93 20.06
N PRO A 162 5.26 -26.09 19.00
CA PRO A 162 5.03 -26.52 17.62
C PRO A 162 5.73 -27.85 17.33
N PRO A 163 5.04 -28.82 16.70
CA PRO A 163 5.57 -30.18 16.53
C PRO A 163 6.91 -30.19 15.79
N ASN A 164 7.15 -29.19 14.94
CA ASN A 164 8.30 -29.13 14.04
C ASN A 164 9.51 -28.40 14.66
N LYS A 165 9.41 -27.86 15.88
CA LYS A 165 10.51 -27.13 16.53
C LYS A 165 11.10 -27.94 17.69
N GLN A 166 12.42 -28.10 17.68
CA GLN A 166 13.18 -28.77 18.73
C GLN A 166 13.55 -27.82 19.88
N VAL A 167 13.86 -26.56 19.58
CA VAL A 167 14.18 -25.54 20.58
C VAL A 167 13.37 -24.29 20.26
N GLY A 168 12.89 -23.58 21.28
CA GLY A 168 12.19 -22.32 21.05
C GLY A 168 11.79 -21.58 22.31
N VAL A 169 11.39 -20.34 22.10
CA VAL A 169 10.77 -19.47 23.11
C VAL A 169 9.36 -19.15 22.61
N MET A 170 8.38 -19.31 23.49
CA MET A 170 6.98 -18.96 23.27
C MET A 170 6.62 -17.81 24.21
N LEU A 171 6.01 -16.78 23.64
CA LEU A 171 5.44 -15.67 24.37
C LEU A 171 3.93 -15.75 24.23
N TYR A 172 3.18 -15.72 25.32
CA TYR A 172 1.72 -15.75 25.27
C TYR A 172 1.11 -14.99 26.44
N ASN A 173 -0.20 -14.82 26.45
CA ASN A 173 -0.97 -14.07 27.46
C ASN A 173 -0.64 -12.56 27.54
N PHE A 174 -0.30 -11.89 26.43
CA PHE A 174 -0.13 -10.43 26.50
C PHE A 174 -1.44 -9.76 26.90
N ASN A 175 -1.41 -9.03 28.01
CA ASN A 175 -2.52 -8.22 28.48
C ASN A 175 -2.36 -6.81 27.91
N PHE A 176 -3.05 -6.56 26.78
CA PHE A 176 -3.07 -5.25 26.16
C PHE A 176 -4.02 -4.31 26.92
N PRO A 177 -3.66 -3.02 27.07
CA PRO A 177 -4.44 -2.03 27.81
C PRO A 177 -5.86 -1.85 27.25
N GLU A 178 -6.00 -1.94 25.92
CA GLU A 178 -7.29 -1.95 25.24
C GLU A 178 -7.38 -3.18 24.32
N PRO A 179 -8.07 -4.26 24.76
CA PRO A 179 -8.14 -5.52 24.02
C PRO A 179 -8.76 -5.37 22.62
N GLU A 180 -9.61 -4.37 22.41
CA GLU A 180 -10.27 -4.12 21.12
C GLU A 180 -9.34 -3.47 20.09
N ARG A 181 -8.26 -2.84 20.56
CA ARG A 181 -7.28 -2.16 19.74
C ARG A 181 -5.98 -2.97 19.55
N ALA A 182 -5.88 -4.11 20.23
CA ALA A 182 -4.72 -4.99 20.14
C ALA A 182 -4.45 -5.38 18.66
N PRO A 183 -3.19 -5.32 18.19
CA PRO A 183 -1.94 -5.22 18.96
C PRO A 183 -1.42 -3.78 19.17
N ARG A 184 -2.20 -2.74 18.88
CA ARG A 184 -1.75 -1.35 19.01
C ARG A 184 -1.79 -0.86 20.46
N VAL A 185 -0.65 -0.32 20.90
CA VAL A 185 -0.45 0.33 22.19
C VAL A 185 -0.12 1.79 21.95
N ASN A 186 -0.80 2.71 22.63
CA ASN A 186 -0.52 4.14 22.52
C ASN A 186 0.60 4.53 23.49
N TRP A 187 1.17 5.72 23.24
CA TRP A 187 2.19 6.28 24.11
C TRP A 187 1.67 6.44 25.55
N GLY A 188 2.48 6.01 26.53
CA GLY A 188 2.14 6.04 27.96
C GLY A 188 1.34 4.84 28.45
N GLU A 189 0.93 3.92 27.57
CA GLU A 189 0.26 2.68 27.98
C GLU A 189 1.26 1.55 28.20
N THR A 190 0.88 0.57 29.03
CA THR A 190 1.76 -0.54 29.43
C THR A 190 1.10 -1.88 29.09
N ILE A 191 1.86 -2.78 28.47
CA ILE A 191 1.48 -4.19 28.30
C ILE A 191 1.91 -4.94 29.56
N LYS A 192 1.02 -5.76 30.14
CA LYS A 192 1.29 -6.52 31.37
C LYS A 192 1.08 -8.02 31.16
N ASP A 193 1.47 -8.79 32.17
CA ASP A 193 1.06 -10.19 32.41
C ASP A 193 1.34 -11.20 31.28
N PHE A 194 2.36 -10.96 30.44
CA PHE A 194 2.79 -11.95 29.45
C PHE A 194 3.70 -13.02 30.07
N GLU A 195 3.56 -14.25 29.57
CA GLU A 195 4.35 -15.41 30.00
C GLU A 195 5.37 -15.79 28.92
N VAL A 196 6.53 -16.27 29.39
CA VAL A 196 7.59 -16.79 28.54
C VAL A 196 7.78 -18.28 28.84
N VAL A 197 7.54 -19.14 27.86
CA VAL A 197 7.87 -20.57 27.95
C VAL A 197 9.02 -20.88 27.03
N ILE A 198 10.10 -21.39 27.60
CA ILE A 198 11.26 -21.86 26.87
C ILE A 198 11.15 -23.38 26.80
N PHE A 199 11.29 -23.95 25.61
CA PHE A 199 11.33 -25.40 25.43
C PHE A 199 12.60 -25.81 24.70
N ASN A 200 13.19 -26.90 25.18
CA ASN A 200 14.31 -27.58 24.56
C ASN A 200 14.01 -29.08 24.54
N LYS A 201 13.78 -29.62 23.35
CA LYS A 201 13.53 -31.04 23.09
C LYS A 201 14.81 -31.78 22.68
N THR A 202 15.98 -31.11 22.70
CA THR A 202 17.27 -31.75 22.46
C THR A 202 17.87 -32.25 23.79
N GLY A 203 18.83 -33.18 23.71
CA GLY A 203 19.57 -33.65 24.88
C GLY A 203 20.66 -32.67 25.36
N ASP A 204 20.87 -31.57 24.65
CA ASP A 204 21.97 -30.64 24.88
C ASP A 204 21.55 -29.49 25.80
N THR A 205 22.46 -29.01 26.62
CA THR A 205 22.25 -27.77 27.39
C THR A 205 22.54 -26.55 26.52
N LEU A 206 21.52 -25.74 26.27
CA LEU A 206 21.63 -24.53 25.46
C LEU A 206 21.52 -23.27 26.32
N ARG A 207 22.40 -22.29 26.08
CA ARG A 207 22.29 -20.94 26.64
C ARG A 207 21.71 -20.01 25.59
N GLY A 208 20.66 -19.26 25.94
CA GLY A 208 20.01 -18.30 25.06
C GLY A 208 19.71 -16.99 25.77
N GLN A 209 19.66 -15.90 25.00
CA GLN A 209 19.21 -14.58 25.47
C GLN A 209 17.94 -14.20 24.72
N LEU A 210 16.87 -13.87 25.43
CA LEU A 210 15.68 -13.27 24.86
C LEU A 210 15.83 -11.74 24.89
N ARG A 211 15.66 -11.10 23.73
CA ARG A 211 15.52 -9.64 23.61
C ARG A 211 14.17 -9.35 22.98
N ILE A 212 13.40 -8.47 23.62
CA ILE A 212 12.11 -7.99 23.10
C ILE A 212 12.33 -6.57 22.62
N PHE A 213 11.98 -6.31 21.37
CA PHE A 213 12.11 -5.00 20.75
C PHE A 213 10.73 -4.37 20.61
N MET A 214 10.58 -3.13 21.07
CA MET A 214 9.42 -2.30 20.75
C MET A 214 9.79 -1.34 19.63
N VAL A 215 8.91 -1.17 18.64
CA VAL A 215 9.20 -0.36 17.45
C VAL A 215 8.07 0.66 17.23
N LEU A 216 8.43 1.91 16.98
CA LEU A 216 7.53 2.97 16.53
C LEU A 216 7.88 3.37 15.09
N GLY A 217 7.07 2.93 14.12
CA GLY A 217 7.41 3.09 12.70
C GLY A 217 8.63 2.23 12.34
N ASP A 218 9.70 2.87 11.86
CA ASP A 218 10.97 2.22 11.50
C ASP A 218 12.04 2.32 12.60
N LYS A 219 11.68 2.82 13.79
CA LYS A 219 12.63 3.08 14.88
C LYS A 219 12.34 2.20 16.08
N GLU A 220 13.38 1.54 16.58
CA GLU A 220 13.35 0.87 17.87
C GLU A 220 13.19 1.92 18.99
N ILE A 221 12.26 1.66 19.91
CA ILE A 221 12.09 2.43 21.13
C ILE A 221 13.09 1.86 22.14
N THR A 222 14.24 2.52 22.28
CA THR A 222 15.15 2.27 23.38
C THR A 222 14.62 2.94 24.63
N THR A 223 14.16 2.13 25.60
CA THR A 223 13.91 2.55 26.98
C THR A 223 15.20 2.71 27.77
#